data_AF-A0A969FP87-F1
#
_entry.id   AF-A0A969FP87-F1
#
_cell.length_a   1.000
_cell.length_b   1.000
_cell.length_c   1.000
_cell.angle_alpha   90.00
_cell.angle_beta   90.00
_cell.angle_gamma   90.00
#
_symmetry.space_group_name_H-M   'P 1'
#
loop_
_entity.id
_entity.type
_entity.pdbx_description
1 polymer ?
#
loop_
_entity_poly.entity_id
_entity_poly.type
_entity_poly.pdbx_seq_one_letter_code
_entity_poly.pdbx_strand_id
1 'polypeptide(L)'
;MCGFGLWTLKPWGRTLQIVLAVLALVLVPVGTLIGALVLYMMFTKPMKLLFSGRDRSTLSVDELKLMEAGSSGGMLALVVGAALVAMGGVVVLGFFAAVAFPNFLEATDRARQKATMFDMRAIAAALEAYAADHDMYPVVASVEELQSLVEPHYIERVALTDAWGHPLRIESETTSYRIASPAKDGLDDGCDDGPTSTFESDICSADGEFVQWPEGRQAR
;
A
#
# COMPACT_ATOMS: atom_id res chain seq x y z
N MET A 1 11.44 -24.86 -3.83
CA MET A 1 11.85 -23.79 -2.90
C MET A 1 10.64 -23.12 -2.24
N CYS A 2 9.62 -22.65 -2.98
CA CYS A 2 8.44 -21.98 -2.39
C CYS A 2 7.56 -22.86 -1.46
N GLY A 3 7.48 -24.17 -1.71
CA GLY A 3 6.64 -25.08 -0.91
C GLY A 3 7.13 -25.32 0.53
N PHE A 4 8.45 -25.21 0.79
CA PHE A 4 9.01 -25.48 2.12
C PHE A 4 8.78 -24.32 3.11
N GLY A 5 8.67 -23.09 2.59
CA GLY A 5 8.37 -21.88 3.38
C GLY A 5 6.90 -21.77 3.81
N LEU A 6 5.95 -22.23 2.97
CA LEU A 6 4.53 -22.32 3.36
C LEU A 6 4.32 -23.36 4.47
N TRP A 7 4.99 -24.51 4.37
CA TRP A 7 4.77 -25.63 5.29
C TRP A 7 5.29 -25.36 6.71
N THR A 8 6.18 -24.37 6.86
CA THR A 8 6.75 -23.95 8.16
C THR A 8 6.08 -22.70 8.74
N LEU A 9 5.01 -22.17 8.12
CA LEU A 9 4.22 -21.02 8.58
C LEU A 9 5.04 -19.80 9.05
N LYS A 10 6.23 -19.57 8.46
CA LYS A 10 7.08 -18.43 8.81
C LYS A 10 6.61 -17.15 8.09
N PRO A 11 6.71 -15.96 8.73
CA PRO A 11 6.25 -14.69 8.15
C PRO A 11 6.84 -14.38 6.77
N TRP A 12 8.10 -14.76 6.52
CA TRP A 12 8.77 -14.60 5.23
C TRP A 12 8.08 -15.38 4.08
N GLY A 13 7.44 -16.52 4.38
CA GLY A 13 6.70 -17.31 3.39
C GLY A 13 5.50 -16.57 2.81
N ARG A 14 4.80 -15.77 3.63
CA ARG A 14 3.67 -14.93 3.19
C ARG A 14 4.12 -13.89 2.19
N THR A 15 5.21 -13.18 2.50
CA THR A 15 5.79 -12.16 1.62
C THR A 15 6.27 -12.75 0.30
N LEU A 16 6.97 -13.88 0.34
CA LEU A 16 7.42 -14.58 -0.86
C LEU A 16 6.25 -15.00 -1.76
N GLN A 17 5.15 -15.46 -1.16
CA GLN A 17 3.98 -15.92 -1.92
C GLN A 17 3.16 -14.77 -2.50
N ILE A 18 3.07 -13.63 -1.81
CA ILE A 18 2.47 -12.41 -2.38
C ILE A 18 3.27 -12.00 -3.63
N VAL A 19 4.60 -11.99 -3.55
CA VAL A 19 5.46 -11.67 -4.71
C VAL A 19 5.25 -12.66 -5.85
N LEU A 20 5.18 -13.96 -5.56
CA LEU A 20 4.95 -14.99 -6.57
C LEU A 20 3.55 -14.89 -7.19
N ALA A 21 2.54 -14.53 -6.40
CA ALA A 21 1.16 -14.35 -6.86
C ALA A 21 1.02 -13.12 -7.75
N VAL A 22 1.70 -12.01 -7.42
CA VAL A 22 1.74 -10.80 -8.27
C VAL A 22 2.42 -11.10 -9.61
N LEU A 23 3.53 -11.85 -9.60
CA LEU A 23 4.19 -12.33 -10.82
C LEU A 23 3.25 -13.23 -11.66
N ALA A 24 2.54 -14.16 -11.03
CA ALA A 24 1.59 -15.03 -11.71
C ALA A 24 0.39 -14.27 -12.29
N LEU A 25 -0.14 -13.28 -11.56
CA LEU A 25 -1.27 -12.46 -12.00
C LEU A 25 -0.95 -11.68 -13.27
N VAL A 26 0.29 -11.26 -13.45
CA VAL A 26 0.78 -10.60 -14.66
C VAL A 26 0.99 -11.60 -15.80
N LEU A 27 1.41 -12.82 -15.50
CA LEU A 27 1.62 -13.88 -16.50
C LEU A 27 0.30 -14.37 -17.12
N VAL A 28 -0.81 -14.35 -16.36
CA VAL A 28 -2.13 -14.82 -16.79
C VAL A 28 -2.71 -14.04 -17.99
N PRO A 29 -2.84 -12.69 -17.99
CA PRO A 29 -3.39 -11.95 -19.12
C PRO A 29 -2.49 -12.07 -20.36
N VAL A 30 -1.17 -12.13 -20.18
CA VAL A 30 -0.21 -12.28 -21.29
C VAL A 30 -0.31 -13.66 -21.93
N GLY A 31 -0.29 -14.72 -21.13
CA GLY A 31 -0.47 -16.09 -21.62
C GLY A 31 -1.82 -16.30 -22.29
N THR A 32 -2.89 -15.67 -21.76
CA THR A 32 -4.24 -15.77 -22.32
C THR A 32 -4.34 -15.04 -23.67
N LEU A 33 -3.75 -13.85 -23.82
CA LEU A 33 -3.72 -13.11 -25.08
C LEU A 33 -2.92 -13.85 -26.16
N ILE A 34 -1.76 -14.42 -25.79
CA ILE A 34 -0.95 -15.23 -26.72
C ILE A 34 -1.73 -16.47 -27.15
N GLY A 35 -2.36 -17.18 -26.21
CA GLY A 35 -3.20 -18.35 -26.51
C GLY A 35 -4.37 -18.03 -27.42
N ALA A 36 -5.07 -16.93 -27.18
CA ALA A 36 -6.17 -16.45 -28.03
C ALA A 36 -5.69 -16.08 -29.44
N LEU A 37 -4.52 -15.45 -29.58
CA LEU A 37 -3.93 -15.09 -30.86
C LEU A 37 -3.51 -16.33 -31.66
N VAL A 38 -2.90 -17.33 -31.02
CA VAL A 38 -2.57 -18.62 -31.64
C VAL A 38 -3.84 -19.34 -32.11
N LEU A 39 -4.89 -19.36 -31.28
CA LEU A 39 -6.19 -19.94 -31.64
C LEU A 39 -6.81 -19.23 -32.86
N TYR A 40 -6.87 -17.90 -32.85
CA TYR A 40 -7.38 -17.12 -33.98
C TYR A 40 -6.60 -17.43 -35.27
N MET A 41 -5.27 -17.51 -35.19
CA MET A 41 -4.42 -17.85 -36.34
C MET A 41 -4.66 -19.29 -36.83
N MET A 42 -4.92 -20.26 -35.95
CA MET A 42 -5.25 -21.63 -36.34
C MET A 42 -6.51 -21.72 -37.22
N PHE A 43 -7.44 -20.78 -37.08
CA PHE A 43 -8.66 -20.74 -37.90
C PHE A 43 -8.48 -20.07 -39.26
N THR A 44 -7.31 -19.49 -39.55
CA THR A 44 -7.02 -18.86 -40.83
C THR A 44 -6.85 -19.89 -41.96
N LYS A 45 -7.25 -19.52 -43.18
CA LYS A 45 -7.17 -20.37 -44.39
C LYS A 45 -5.77 -20.98 -44.65
N PRO A 46 -4.65 -20.24 -44.59
CA PRO A 46 -3.32 -20.81 -44.88
C PRO A 46 -2.91 -21.90 -43.88
N MET A 47 -3.30 -21.74 -42.60
CA MET A 47 -3.07 -22.74 -41.55
C MET A 47 -3.83 -24.04 -41.84
N LYS A 48 -5.10 -23.93 -42.22
CA LYS A 48 -5.90 -25.11 -42.62
C LYS A 48 -5.31 -25.82 -43.85
N LEU A 49 -4.70 -25.07 -44.77
CA LEU A 49 -4.00 -25.64 -45.94
C LEU A 49 -2.71 -26.36 -45.54
N LEU A 50 -1.88 -25.75 -44.69
CA LEU A 50 -0.64 -26.34 -44.17
C LEU A 50 -0.88 -27.68 -43.48
N PHE A 51 -1.96 -27.80 -42.72
CA PHE A 51 -2.34 -29.01 -41.99
C PHE A 51 -3.27 -29.94 -42.78
N SER A 52 -3.63 -29.58 -44.02
CA SER A 52 -4.50 -30.42 -44.88
C SER A 52 -3.82 -31.69 -45.39
N GLY A 53 -2.49 -31.80 -45.24
CA GLY A 53 -1.70 -32.92 -45.75
C GLY A 53 -1.64 -33.02 -47.28
N ARG A 54 -2.17 -32.03 -48.01
CA ARG A 54 -2.07 -31.94 -49.47
C ARG A 54 -0.63 -31.70 -49.90
N ASP A 55 -0.19 -32.46 -50.90
CA ASP A 55 1.14 -32.29 -51.49
C ASP A 55 1.22 -30.97 -52.27
N ARG A 56 2.37 -30.29 -52.20
CA ARG A 56 2.61 -28.96 -52.78
C ARG A 56 2.41 -28.94 -54.29
N SER A 57 2.59 -30.09 -54.93
CA SER A 57 2.39 -30.31 -56.37
C SER A 57 0.93 -30.23 -56.81
N THR A 58 -0.03 -30.39 -55.89
CA THR A 58 -1.48 -30.46 -56.18
C THR A 58 -2.25 -29.19 -55.87
N LEU A 59 -1.57 -28.17 -55.34
CA LEU A 59 -2.15 -26.91 -54.92
C LEU A 59 -2.25 -25.93 -56.09
N SER A 60 -3.31 -25.11 -56.07
CA SER A 60 -3.45 -24.04 -57.06
C SER A 60 -2.35 -22.98 -56.87
N VAL A 61 -2.01 -22.26 -57.94
CA VAL A 61 -0.99 -21.20 -57.90
C VAL A 61 -1.35 -20.10 -56.89
N ASP A 62 -2.64 -19.86 -56.67
CA ASP A 62 -3.15 -18.90 -55.69
C ASP A 62 -3.04 -19.43 -54.25
N GLU A 63 -3.23 -20.74 -54.07
CA GLU A 63 -3.01 -21.44 -52.79
C GLU A 63 -1.51 -21.47 -52.41
N LEU A 64 -0.62 -21.65 -53.39
CA LEU A 64 0.82 -21.57 -53.20
C LEU A 64 1.27 -20.18 -52.72
N LYS A 65 0.77 -19.12 -53.37
CA LYS A 65 1.04 -17.72 -52.98
C LYS A 65 0.55 -17.44 -51.55
N LEU A 66 -0.57 -18.02 -51.14
CA LEU A 66 -1.08 -17.92 -49.77
C LEU A 66 -0.22 -18.66 -48.75
N MET A 67 0.40 -19.78 -49.13
CA MET A 67 1.35 -20.53 -48.28
C MET A 67 2.71 -19.85 -48.18
N GLU A 68 3.19 -19.24 -49.27
CA GLU A 68 4.47 -18.51 -49.31
C GLU A 68 4.38 -17.22 -48.50
N ALA A 69 3.27 -16.48 -48.63
CA ALA A 69 2.94 -15.31 -47.80
C ALA A 69 2.73 -15.65 -46.30
N GLY A 70 2.35 -16.90 -46.00
CA GLY A 70 2.17 -17.41 -44.63
C GLY A 70 3.40 -18.12 -44.05
N SER A 71 4.51 -18.22 -44.78
CA SER A 71 5.62 -19.11 -44.41
C SER A 71 6.47 -18.57 -43.25
N SER A 72 6.39 -19.27 -42.11
CA SER A 72 7.34 -19.43 -40.99
C SER A 72 7.94 -18.22 -40.25
N GLY A 73 8.16 -17.06 -40.87
CA GLY A 73 8.74 -15.88 -40.20
C GLY A 73 7.71 -14.97 -39.54
N GLY A 74 6.56 -14.76 -40.21
CA GLY A 74 5.52 -13.84 -39.73
C GLY A 74 4.85 -14.29 -38.44
N MET A 75 4.60 -15.61 -38.30
CA MET A 75 3.97 -16.19 -37.11
C MET A 75 4.85 -16.03 -35.85
N LEU A 76 6.16 -16.29 -35.99
CA LEU A 76 7.10 -16.14 -34.89
C LEU A 76 7.28 -14.66 -34.53
N ALA A 77 7.34 -13.77 -35.53
CA ALA A 77 7.44 -12.33 -35.31
C ALA A 77 6.22 -11.71 -34.60
N LEU A 78 5.00 -12.15 -34.91
CA LEU A 78 3.77 -11.62 -34.30
C LEU A 78 3.62 -12.08 -32.84
N VAL A 79 3.90 -13.35 -32.55
CA VAL A 79 3.88 -13.90 -31.19
C VAL A 79 4.99 -13.28 -30.34
N VAL A 80 6.21 -13.16 -30.89
CA VAL A 80 7.33 -12.50 -30.21
C VAL A 80 7.02 -11.01 -30.00
N GLY A 81 6.44 -10.32 -30.98
CA GLY A 81 6.04 -8.91 -30.87
C GLY A 81 5.00 -8.69 -29.76
N ALA A 82 3.94 -9.50 -29.71
CA ALA A 82 2.92 -9.43 -28.67
C ALA A 82 3.50 -9.75 -27.28
N ALA A 83 4.38 -10.74 -27.18
CA ALA A 83 5.06 -11.08 -25.94
C ALA A 83 6.00 -9.94 -25.46
N LEU A 84 6.74 -9.31 -26.38
CA LEU A 84 7.63 -8.17 -26.07
C LEU A 84 6.84 -6.95 -25.58
N VAL A 85 5.72 -6.61 -26.21
CA VAL A 85 4.85 -5.50 -25.78
C VAL A 85 4.26 -5.78 -24.40
N ALA A 86 3.80 -7.01 -24.17
CA ALA A 86 3.23 -7.43 -22.90
C ALA A 86 4.27 -7.46 -21.76
N MET A 87 5.48 -7.98 -22.02
CA MET A 87 6.59 -7.93 -21.06
C MET A 87 7.06 -6.50 -20.79
N GLY A 88 7.04 -5.63 -21.79
CA GLY A 88 7.37 -4.20 -21.64
C GLY A 88 6.48 -3.49 -20.63
N GLY A 89 5.18 -3.76 -20.63
CA GLY A 89 4.25 -3.17 -19.66
C GLY A 89 4.59 -3.49 -18.20
N VAL A 90 5.05 -4.71 -17.93
CA VAL A 90 5.48 -5.14 -16.58
C VAL A 90 6.70 -4.37 -16.10
N VAL A 91 7.67 -4.17 -16.99
CA VAL A 91 8.89 -3.41 -16.69
C VAL A 91 8.57 -1.95 -16.40
N VAL A 92 7.68 -1.34 -17.19
CA VAL A 92 7.25 0.05 -17.01
C VAL A 92 6.50 0.22 -15.68
N LEU A 93 5.57 -0.69 -15.35
CA LEU A 93 4.88 -0.67 -14.06
C LEU A 93 5.84 -0.87 -12.89
N GLY A 94 6.80 -1.80 -13.01
CA GLY A 94 7.83 -2.03 -12.00
C GLY A 94 8.72 -0.80 -11.76
N PHE A 95 9.08 -0.09 -12.83
CA PHE A 95 9.83 1.16 -12.75
C PHE A 95 9.04 2.26 -12.03
N PHE A 96 7.78 2.49 -12.41
CA PHE A 96 6.92 3.47 -11.73
C PHE A 96 6.71 3.10 -10.26
N ALA A 97 6.47 1.83 -9.95
CA ALA A 97 6.33 1.35 -8.58
C ALA A 97 7.61 1.60 -7.76
N ALA A 98 8.80 1.38 -8.32
CA ALA A 98 10.06 1.62 -7.62
C ALA A 98 10.27 3.08 -7.23
N VAL A 99 9.84 4.03 -8.07
CA VAL A 99 9.95 5.47 -7.78
C VAL A 99 8.83 5.95 -6.85
N ALA A 100 7.60 5.50 -7.10
CA ALA A 100 6.42 5.99 -6.39
C ALA A 100 6.26 5.39 -4.99
N PHE A 101 6.67 4.13 -4.78
CA PHE A 101 6.43 3.41 -3.53
C PHE A 101 7.13 4.04 -2.31
N PRO A 102 8.42 4.42 -2.36
CA PRO A 102 9.07 5.09 -1.22
C PRO A 102 8.38 6.40 -0.85
N ASN A 103 8.04 7.23 -1.85
CA ASN A 103 7.35 8.50 -1.62
C ASN A 103 5.92 8.30 -1.07
N PHE A 104 5.23 7.25 -1.51
CA PHE A 104 3.89 6.92 -1.01
C PHE A 104 3.91 6.53 0.47
N LEU A 105 4.89 5.73 0.91
CA LEU A 105 5.02 5.36 2.32
C LEU A 105 5.28 6.60 3.20
N GLU A 106 6.20 7.46 2.78
CA GLU A 106 6.52 8.70 3.49
C GLU A 106 5.33 9.68 3.52
N ALA A 107 4.54 9.74 2.44
CA ALA A 107 3.30 10.52 2.41
C ALA A 107 2.22 9.95 3.34
N THR A 108 2.13 8.63 3.44
CA THR A 108 1.19 7.96 4.36
C THR A 108 1.56 8.22 5.81
N ASP A 109 2.83 8.08 6.18
CA ASP A 109 3.30 8.36 7.54
C ASP A 109 3.09 9.85 7.91
N ARG A 110 3.32 10.78 6.97
CA ARG A 110 2.97 12.20 7.17
C ARG A 110 1.48 12.43 7.37
N ALA A 111 0.63 11.74 6.61
CA ALA A 111 -0.82 11.85 6.76
C ALA A 111 -1.26 11.36 8.14
N ARG A 112 -0.65 10.27 8.62
CA ARG A 112 -0.87 9.74 9.97
C ARG A 112 -0.41 10.72 11.05
N GLN A 113 0.80 11.27 10.97
CA GLN A 113 1.28 12.32 11.89
C GLN A 113 0.27 13.47 12.01
N LYS A 114 -0.19 13.98 10.86
CA LYS A 114 -1.16 15.09 10.83
C LYS A 114 -2.51 14.72 11.43
N ALA A 115 -3.01 13.51 11.19
CA ALA A 115 -4.24 13.01 11.78
C ALA A 115 -4.10 12.89 13.31
N THR A 116 -3.03 12.26 13.79
CA THR A 116 -2.75 12.16 15.23
C THR A 116 -2.67 13.54 15.90
N MET A 117 -1.93 14.49 15.32
CA MET A 117 -1.86 15.86 15.85
C MET A 117 -3.20 16.60 15.80
N PHE A 118 -4.10 16.25 14.88
CA PHE A 118 -5.45 16.81 14.83
C PHE A 118 -6.31 16.23 15.96
N ASP A 119 -6.26 14.91 16.15
CA ASP A 119 -6.99 14.22 17.20
C ASP A 119 -6.53 14.67 18.60
N MET A 120 -5.22 14.81 18.82
CA MET A 120 -4.66 15.35 20.07
C MET A 120 -5.16 16.77 20.37
N ARG A 121 -5.27 17.65 19.35
CA ARG A 121 -5.85 18.99 19.53
C ARG A 121 -7.33 18.95 19.89
N ALA A 122 -8.09 18.01 19.32
CA ALA A 122 -9.49 17.85 19.65
C ALA A 122 -9.67 17.39 21.11
N ILE A 123 -8.83 16.46 21.58
CA ILE A 123 -8.82 16.02 22.98
C ILE A 123 -8.41 17.16 23.92
N ALA A 124 -7.37 17.92 23.57
CA ALA A 124 -6.96 19.12 24.30
C ALA A 124 -8.13 20.12 24.44
N ALA A 125 -8.81 20.45 23.34
CA ALA A 125 -9.97 21.34 23.37
C ALA A 125 -11.12 20.83 24.27
N ALA A 126 -11.32 19.50 24.32
CA ALA A 126 -12.31 18.90 25.19
C ALA A 126 -11.93 19.01 26.68
N LEU A 127 -10.65 18.84 27.00
CA LEU A 127 -10.12 19.01 28.36
C LEU A 127 -10.22 20.46 28.84
N GLU A 128 -9.89 21.42 27.97
CA GLU A 128 -10.04 22.86 28.24
C GLU A 128 -11.52 23.23 28.48
N ALA A 129 -12.44 22.69 27.68
CA ALA A 129 -13.86 22.91 27.87
C ALA A 129 -14.37 22.29 29.19
N TYR A 130 -13.89 21.10 29.54
CA TYR A 130 -14.20 20.48 30.83
C TYR A 130 -13.72 21.34 32.00
N ALA A 131 -12.48 21.84 31.93
CA ALA A 131 -11.89 22.68 32.97
C ALA A 131 -12.59 24.02 33.10
N ALA A 132 -13.07 24.61 31.99
CA ALA A 132 -13.88 25.83 32.03
C ALA A 132 -15.20 25.67 32.80
N ASP A 133 -15.77 24.46 32.83
CA ASP A 133 -17.02 24.18 33.56
C ASP A 133 -16.79 23.74 35.02
N HIS A 134 -15.66 23.06 35.29
CA HIS A 134 -15.39 22.41 36.58
C HIS A 134 -14.30 23.10 37.41
N ASP A 135 -13.68 24.17 36.89
CA ASP A 135 -12.51 24.86 37.46
C ASP A 135 -11.26 23.95 37.66
N MET A 136 -11.28 22.74 37.10
CA MET A 136 -10.20 21.76 37.19
C MET A 136 -10.25 20.77 36.01
N TYR A 137 -9.09 20.26 35.60
CA TYR A 137 -9.01 19.15 34.66
C TYR A 137 -9.45 17.82 35.31
N PRO A 138 -9.94 16.85 34.52
CA PRO A 138 -10.28 15.54 35.04
C PRO A 138 -8.99 14.78 35.41
N VAL A 139 -8.95 14.19 36.59
CA VAL A 139 -7.79 13.39 37.04
C VAL A 139 -7.90 11.99 36.46
N VAL A 140 -7.14 11.70 35.41
CA VAL A 140 -7.18 10.43 34.67
C VAL A 140 -5.77 9.99 34.26
N ALA A 141 -5.56 8.67 34.21
CA ALA A 141 -4.29 8.07 33.80
C ALA A 141 -4.39 7.29 32.47
N SER A 142 -5.56 7.31 31.83
CA SER A 142 -5.80 6.63 30.56
C SER A 142 -6.86 7.33 29.71
N VAL A 143 -6.80 7.12 28.40
CA VAL A 143 -7.71 7.77 27.45
C VAL A 143 -9.11 7.17 27.52
N GLU A 144 -9.22 5.92 27.94
CA GLU A 144 -10.47 5.23 28.21
C GLU A 144 -11.21 5.81 29.42
N GLU A 145 -10.48 6.16 30.49
CA GLU A 145 -11.05 6.88 31.63
C GLU A 145 -11.54 8.27 31.21
N LEU A 146 -10.73 8.98 30.42
CA LEU A 146 -11.10 10.29 29.90
C LEU A 146 -12.39 10.23 29.10
N GLN A 147 -12.53 9.23 28.21
CA GLN A 147 -13.67 9.07 27.32
C GLN A 147 -15.01 9.17 28.07
N SER A 148 -15.12 8.50 29.22
CA SER A 148 -16.33 8.48 30.02
C SER A 148 -16.73 9.84 30.64
N LEU A 149 -15.78 10.76 30.73
CA LEU A 149 -15.96 12.10 31.32
C LEU A 149 -16.20 13.18 30.26
N VAL A 150 -15.58 13.05 29.08
CA VAL A 150 -15.68 14.06 28.03
C VAL A 150 -16.72 13.77 26.96
N GLU A 151 -17.05 12.49 26.71
CA GLU A 151 -18.11 12.12 25.77
C GLU A 151 -19.50 12.09 26.45
N PRO A 152 -20.57 12.43 25.72
CA PRO A 152 -20.60 13.09 24.41
C PRO A 152 -20.57 14.63 24.51
N HIS A 153 -20.39 15.18 25.72
CA HIS A 153 -20.70 16.59 25.99
C HIS A 153 -19.63 17.56 25.48
N TYR A 154 -18.35 17.24 25.70
CA TYR A 154 -17.21 18.08 25.34
C TYR A 154 -16.57 17.68 24.00
N ILE A 155 -16.79 16.43 23.58
CA ILE A 155 -16.36 15.91 22.28
C ILE A 155 -17.31 14.80 21.83
N GLU A 156 -17.61 14.72 20.52
CA GLU A 156 -18.52 13.71 19.97
C GLU A 156 -17.94 12.30 20.09
N ARG A 157 -16.64 12.16 19.80
CA ARG A 157 -15.88 10.92 19.97
C ARG A 157 -14.41 11.21 20.21
N VAL A 158 -13.86 10.69 21.29
CA VAL A 158 -12.43 10.69 21.62
C VAL A 158 -11.73 9.66 20.75
N ALA A 159 -10.58 10.04 20.19
CA ALA A 159 -9.65 9.10 19.60
C ALA A 159 -8.91 8.35 20.72
N LEU A 160 -9.11 7.04 20.81
CA LEU A 160 -8.38 6.19 21.77
C LEU A 160 -6.99 5.78 21.25
N THR A 161 -6.81 5.81 19.94
CA THR A 161 -5.58 5.42 19.26
C THR A 161 -5.12 6.50 18.30
N ASP A 162 -3.83 6.56 18.06
CA ASP A 162 -3.26 7.36 16.98
C ASP A 162 -3.54 6.77 15.59
N ALA A 163 -3.08 7.45 14.55
CA ALA A 163 -3.32 7.06 13.17
C ALA A 163 -2.48 5.85 12.68
N TRP A 164 -1.53 5.34 13.50
CA TRP A 164 -0.86 4.06 13.27
C TRP A 164 -1.55 2.91 14.03
N GLY A 165 -2.45 3.23 14.95
CA GLY A 165 -3.27 2.29 15.70
C GLY A 165 -2.72 1.97 17.09
N HIS A 166 -1.78 2.76 17.60
CA HIS A 166 -1.27 2.62 18.96
C HIS A 166 -2.14 3.43 19.93
N PRO A 167 -2.37 2.96 21.17
CA PRO A 167 -3.15 3.69 22.15
C PRO A 167 -2.49 5.04 22.50
N LEU A 168 -3.30 6.08 22.60
CA LEU A 168 -2.84 7.38 23.10
C LEU A 168 -2.62 7.27 24.61
N ARG A 169 -1.50 7.82 25.07
CA ARG A 169 -1.21 7.96 26.50
C ARG A 169 -1.71 9.33 26.94
N ILE A 170 -2.40 9.37 28.07
CA ILE A 170 -2.82 10.61 28.69
C ILE A 170 -2.59 10.54 30.19
N GLU A 171 -2.00 11.60 30.72
CA GLU A 171 -1.84 11.83 32.13
C GLU A 171 -2.41 13.22 32.41
N SER A 172 -3.52 13.26 33.13
CA SER A 172 -4.19 14.51 33.48
C SER A 172 -4.31 14.61 34.99
N GLU A 173 -3.85 15.72 35.53
CA GLU A 173 -3.97 16.09 36.94
C GLU A 173 -5.02 17.20 37.08
N THR A 174 -5.13 17.85 38.23
CA THR A 174 -6.14 18.91 38.44
C THR A 174 -5.80 20.21 37.70
N THR A 175 -4.52 20.46 37.44
CA THR A 175 -4.00 21.75 36.93
C THR A 175 -3.27 21.66 35.59
N SER A 176 -2.92 20.45 35.16
CA SER A 176 -2.18 20.24 33.92
C SER A 176 -2.51 18.88 33.34
N TYR A 177 -2.33 18.73 32.03
CA TYR A 177 -2.47 17.46 31.35
C TYR A 177 -1.40 17.28 30.27
N ARG A 178 -1.08 16.02 29.99
CA ARG A 178 -0.16 15.60 28.94
C ARG A 178 -0.81 14.51 28.10
N ILE A 179 -0.70 14.65 26.79
CA ILE A 179 -1.13 13.66 25.80
C ILE A 179 0.09 13.26 24.99
N ALA A 180 0.35 11.97 24.85
CA ALA A 180 1.46 11.45 24.05
C ALA A 180 0.99 10.35 23.10
N SER A 181 1.52 10.37 21.88
CA SER A 181 1.42 9.28 20.90
C SER A 181 2.79 8.66 20.72
N PRO A 182 2.90 7.31 20.73
CA PRO A 182 4.14 6.58 20.47
C PRO A 182 4.52 6.51 18.97
N ALA A 183 3.90 7.37 18.16
CA ALA A 183 4.10 7.49 16.73
C ALA A 183 4.15 6.15 15.98
N LYS A 184 5.20 5.89 15.19
CA LYS A 184 5.24 4.76 14.25
C LYS A 184 5.85 3.48 14.81
N ASP A 185 6.80 3.58 15.74
CA ASP A 185 7.43 2.41 16.34
C ASP A 185 6.59 1.81 17.46
N GLY A 186 5.68 2.60 18.05
CA GLY A 186 4.82 2.18 19.13
C GLY A 186 5.56 2.08 20.46
N LEU A 187 6.72 2.73 20.60
CA LEU A 187 7.54 2.72 21.81
C LEU A 187 7.26 3.97 22.67
N ASP A 188 7.74 3.97 23.91
CA ASP A 188 7.68 5.14 24.79
C ASP A 188 9.09 5.68 24.92
N ASP A 189 9.42 6.60 24.02
CA ASP A 189 10.74 7.24 23.98
C ASP A 189 10.79 8.47 24.91
N GLY A 190 9.64 8.88 25.47
CA GLY A 190 9.50 10.09 26.25
C GLY A 190 9.36 11.36 25.39
N CYS A 191 9.21 12.49 26.07
CA CYS A 191 9.06 13.79 25.43
C CYS A 191 10.33 14.63 25.67
N ASP A 192 11.17 14.75 24.63
CA ASP A 192 12.48 15.43 24.62
C ASP A 192 12.40 16.94 24.35
N ASP A 193 11.20 17.51 24.25
CA ASP A 193 10.88 18.90 23.91
C ASP A 193 11.48 19.40 22.57
N GLY A 194 10.63 19.88 21.67
CA GLY A 194 11.01 20.49 20.40
C GLY A 194 10.67 19.67 19.16
N PRO A 195 11.24 20.04 18.00
CA PRO A 195 10.93 19.39 16.74
C PRO A 195 11.59 18.01 16.63
N THR A 196 10.81 17.01 16.19
CA THR A 196 11.34 15.70 15.81
C THR A 196 11.69 15.68 14.32
N SER A 197 12.63 14.81 13.95
CA SER A 197 13.09 14.63 12.56
C SER A 197 12.80 13.24 11.99
N THR A 198 12.23 12.36 12.80
CA THR A 198 11.87 10.98 12.43
C THR A 198 10.39 10.70 12.67
N PHE A 199 9.84 9.74 11.93
CA PHE A 199 8.46 9.27 12.12
C PHE A 199 8.26 8.40 13.36
N GLU A 200 9.36 7.93 13.95
CA GLU A 200 9.34 7.01 15.08
C GLU A 200 9.27 7.77 16.41
N SER A 201 9.77 9.02 16.48
CA SER A 201 9.72 9.82 17.69
C SER A 201 8.28 10.18 18.11
N ASP A 202 8.02 10.06 19.41
CA ASP A 202 6.75 10.38 20.05
C ASP A 202 6.26 11.80 19.72
N ILE A 203 4.94 11.97 19.69
CA ILE A 203 4.30 13.28 19.57
C ILE A 203 3.68 13.60 20.92
N CYS A 204 4.12 14.69 21.55
CA CYS A 204 3.68 15.06 22.87
C CYS A 204 3.02 16.44 22.88
N SER A 205 1.90 16.55 23.58
CA SER A 205 1.23 17.81 23.89
C SER A 205 1.04 17.94 25.39
N ALA A 206 1.27 19.14 25.92
CA ALA A 206 0.99 19.48 27.31
C ALA A 206 0.20 20.80 27.32
N ASP A 207 -0.87 20.84 28.11
CA ASP A 207 -1.67 22.05 28.37
C ASP A 207 -2.07 22.81 27.07
N GLY A 208 -2.47 22.05 26.05
CA GLY A 208 -2.97 22.58 24.78
C GLY A 208 -1.90 22.94 23.75
N GLU A 209 -0.62 22.94 24.14
CA GLU A 209 0.50 23.18 23.25
C GLU A 209 1.24 21.88 22.92
N PHE A 210 1.86 21.82 21.74
CA PHE A 210 2.75 20.70 21.40
C PHE A 210 4.12 20.97 21.98
N VAL A 211 4.54 20.11 22.90
CA VAL A 211 5.90 20.16 23.46
C VAL A 211 6.88 19.43 22.55
N GLN A 212 6.44 18.36 21.87
CA GLN A 212 7.21 17.63 20.87
C GLN A 212 6.38 17.41 19.61
N TRP A 213 6.89 17.84 18.45
CA TRP A 213 6.13 17.81 17.19
C TRP A 213 7.03 17.51 15.98
N PRO A 214 6.50 16.88 14.92
CA PRO A 214 7.25 16.67 13.70
C PRO A 214 7.49 17.98 12.93
N GLU A 215 8.74 18.26 12.53
CA GLU A 215 9.11 19.43 11.71
C GLU A 215 9.47 19.07 10.25
N GLY A 216 8.90 19.77 9.27
CA GLY A 216 9.41 19.70 7.89
C GLY A 216 9.39 18.29 7.26
N ARG A 217 10.42 17.96 6.47
CA ARG A 217 10.55 16.64 5.81
C ARG A 217 11.26 15.67 6.75
N GLN A 218 10.48 14.78 7.35
CA GLN A 218 10.94 13.74 8.26
C GLN A 218 11.71 12.63 7.52
N ALA A 219 12.77 12.12 8.14
CA ALA A 219 13.49 10.93 7.68
C ALA A 219 12.84 9.66 8.26
N ARG A 220 13.00 8.56 7.54
CA ARG A 220 12.62 7.23 8.00
C ARG A 220 13.81 6.54 8.64
#